data_AF-A0A524N9D2-F1
#
_entry.id   AF-A0A524N9D2-F1
#
_cell.length_a   1.000
_cell.length_b   1.000
_cell.length_c   1.000
_cell.angle_alpha   90.00
_cell.angle_beta   90.00
_cell.angle_gamma   90.00
#
_symmetry.space_group_name_H-M   'P 1'
#
loop_
_entity.id
_entity.type
_entity.pdbx_description
1 polymer ?
#
loop_
_entity_poly.entity_id
_entity_poly.type
_entity_poly.pdbx_seq_one_letter_code
_entity_poly.pdbx_strand_id
1 'polypeptide(L)'
;MTTVESESPPETPAKAGRWTAQWKELYAEVITTGLCTGCAGCVVTCPHDVIGYEHEEDKYIPFHLEEELGLDNCVHGFGAGGGCTTCTEA
;
A
#
# COMPACT_ATOMS: atom_id res chain seq x y z
N MET A 1 37.92 -26.15 -23.27
CA MET A 1 36.55 -26.52 -22.88
C MET A 1 36.31 -26.04 -21.47
N THR A 2 35.87 -24.79 -21.30
CA THR A 2 35.04 -24.43 -20.14
C THR A 2 34.16 -23.27 -20.59
N THR A 3 32.86 -23.49 -20.43
CA THR A 3 31.77 -22.62 -20.86
C THR A 3 31.82 -21.28 -20.10
N VAL A 4 31.60 -20.17 -20.80
CA VAL A 4 31.26 -18.89 -20.16
C VAL A 4 29.77 -18.96 -19.87
N GLU A 5 29.41 -19.18 -18.62
CA GLU A 5 28.03 -19.12 -18.17
C GLU A 5 27.61 -17.64 -18.08
N SER A 6 26.55 -17.34 -18.81
CA SER A 6 25.91 -16.04 -18.88
C SER A 6 25.09 -15.83 -17.63
N GLU A 7 25.71 -15.32 -16.56
CA GLU A 7 24.97 -14.86 -15.39
C GLU A 7 24.34 -13.50 -15.71
N SER A 8 23.05 -13.56 -16.04
CA SER A 8 22.17 -12.41 -16.14
C SER A 8 22.19 -11.67 -14.79
N PRO A 9 22.49 -10.36 -14.73
CA PRO A 9 22.44 -9.64 -13.47
C PRO A 9 21.01 -9.67 -12.91
N PRO A 10 20.84 -9.76 -11.58
CA PRO A 10 19.52 -9.67 -10.98
C PRO A 10 18.91 -8.32 -11.36
N GLU A 11 17.70 -8.35 -11.90
CA GLU A 11 16.91 -7.17 -12.17
C GLU A 11 16.69 -6.45 -10.85
N THR A 12 17.48 -5.39 -10.63
CA THR A 12 17.26 -4.48 -9.51
C THR A 12 15.87 -3.91 -9.71
N PRO A 13 14.93 -4.08 -8.76
CA PRO A 13 13.61 -3.47 -8.92
C PRO A 13 13.86 -1.97 -9.10
N ALA A 14 13.37 -1.46 -10.24
CA ALA A 14 13.51 -0.07 -10.61
C ALA A 14 13.12 0.78 -9.39
N LYS A 15 13.96 1.75 -9.02
CA LYS A 15 13.67 2.70 -7.93
C LYS A 15 12.29 3.30 -8.18
N ALA A 16 11.27 2.76 -7.51
CA ALA A 16 9.91 3.27 -7.57
C ALA A 16 9.96 4.73 -7.13
N GLY A 17 9.32 5.59 -7.94
CA GLY A 17 9.30 7.03 -7.72
C GLY A 17 8.92 7.33 -6.27
N ARG A 18 9.81 8.02 -5.57
CA ARG A 18 9.87 8.28 -4.13
C ARG A 18 8.59 8.72 -3.35
N TRP A 19 7.40 8.86 -3.95
CA TRP A 19 6.26 9.55 -3.33
C TRP A 19 4.91 8.93 -3.70
N THR A 20 4.66 7.67 -3.34
CA THR A 20 3.32 7.07 -3.49
C THR A 20 2.91 6.29 -2.24
N ALA A 21 3.23 6.80 -1.05
CA ALA A 21 2.81 6.23 0.23
C ALA A 21 1.30 6.48 0.53
N GLN A 22 0.46 6.24 -0.46
CA GLN A 22 -0.98 6.48 -0.47
C GLN A 22 -1.75 5.16 -0.35
N TRP A 23 -3.04 5.27 -0.04
CA TRP A 23 -3.93 4.11 0.11
C TRP A 23 -3.89 3.15 -1.10
N LYS A 24 -3.82 3.68 -2.32
CA LYS A 24 -3.76 2.87 -3.54
C LYS A 24 -2.60 1.89 -3.58
N GLU A 25 -1.41 2.36 -3.24
CA GLU A 25 -0.22 1.50 -3.25
C GLU A 25 -0.25 0.56 -2.05
N LEU A 26 -0.69 1.02 -0.86
CA LEU A 26 -0.88 0.12 0.28
C LEU A 26 -1.84 -1.04 -0.08
N TYR A 27 -2.97 -0.71 -0.71
CA TYR A 27 -3.96 -1.68 -1.12
C TYR A 27 -3.37 -2.65 -2.15
N ALA A 28 -2.76 -2.13 -3.22
CA ALA A 28 -2.18 -2.96 -4.27
C ALA A 28 -0.99 -3.80 -3.78
N GLU A 29 -0.05 -3.23 -3.03
CA GLU A 29 1.22 -3.89 -2.68
C GLU A 29 1.15 -4.71 -1.40
N VAL A 30 0.28 -4.37 -0.44
CA VAL A 30 0.23 -5.03 0.88
C VAL A 30 -1.05 -5.84 1.05
N ILE A 31 -2.21 -5.28 0.69
CA ILE A 31 -3.50 -5.94 0.93
C ILE A 31 -3.74 -7.02 -0.13
N THR A 32 -3.68 -6.67 -1.42
CA THR A 32 -3.99 -7.64 -2.49
C THR A 32 -2.93 -8.74 -2.66
N THR A 33 -1.71 -8.51 -2.19
CA THR A 33 -0.62 -9.50 -2.18
C THR A 33 -0.65 -10.42 -0.95
N GLY A 34 -1.46 -10.10 0.07
CA GLY A 34 -1.52 -10.85 1.32
C GLY A 34 -0.33 -10.61 2.26
N LEU A 35 0.40 -9.50 2.10
CA LEU A 35 1.49 -9.11 3.00
C LEU A 35 1.01 -8.38 4.27
N CYS A 36 -0.27 -8.03 4.35
CA CYS A 36 -0.86 -7.41 5.52
C CYS A 36 -0.73 -8.31 6.76
N THR A 37 -0.17 -7.78 7.85
CA THR A 37 0.05 -8.51 9.11
C THR A 37 -0.95 -8.17 10.20
N GLY A 38 -1.92 -7.28 9.93
CA GLY A 38 -2.90 -6.85 10.94
C GLY A 38 -2.33 -5.93 12.02
N CYS A 39 -1.27 -5.17 11.74
CA CYS A 39 -0.66 -4.24 12.71
C CYS A 39 -1.51 -2.99 12.99
N ALA A 40 -2.56 -2.74 12.22
CA ALA A 40 -3.39 -1.53 12.25
C ALA A 40 -2.62 -0.19 12.05
N GLY A 41 -1.33 -0.23 11.67
CA GLY A 41 -0.53 0.98 11.48
C GLY A 41 -1.15 1.93 10.45
N CYS A 42 -1.62 1.40 9.32
CA CYS A 42 -2.23 2.18 8.24
C CYS A 42 -3.48 2.97 8.68
N VAL A 43 -4.22 2.46 9.67
CA VAL A 43 -5.41 3.12 10.23
C VAL A 43 -5.01 4.20 11.20
N VAL A 44 -4.10 3.89 12.13
CA VAL A 44 -3.61 4.84 13.14
C VAL A 44 -2.90 6.03 12.49
N THR A 45 -2.19 5.78 11.39
CA THR A 45 -1.39 6.79 10.70
C THR A 45 -2.23 7.65 9.75
N CYS A 46 -3.44 7.21 9.38
CA CYS A 46 -4.28 7.93 8.43
C CYS A 46 -4.79 9.24 9.06
N PRO A 47 -4.35 10.43 8.60
CA PRO A 47 -4.74 11.70 9.22
C PRO A 47 -6.18 12.10 8.90
N HIS A 48 -6.82 11.42 7.93
CA HIS A 48 -8.17 11.69 7.48
C HIS A 48 -9.20 10.71 8.03
N ASP A 49 -8.77 9.67 8.77
CA ASP A 49 -9.66 8.66 9.35
C ASP A 49 -10.58 7.98 8.31
N VAL A 50 -10.10 7.82 7.09
CA VAL A 50 -10.83 7.23 5.95
C VAL A 50 -10.52 5.75 5.74
N ILE A 51 -9.68 5.16 6.59
CA ILE A 51 -9.32 3.74 6.56
C ILE A 51 -9.90 3.07 7.79
N GLY A 52 -10.75 2.07 7.59
CA GLY A 52 -11.33 1.22 8.63
C GLY A 52 -10.53 -0.06 8.87
N TYR A 53 -10.75 -0.67 10.03
CA TYR A 53 -10.14 -1.93 10.43
C TYR A 53 -11.07 -2.71 11.35
N GLU A 54 -11.34 -3.98 11.03
CA GLU A 54 -12.11 -4.87 11.89
C GLU A 54 -11.18 -5.57 12.89
N HIS A 55 -11.53 -5.48 14.18
CA HIS A 55 -10.81 -6.15 15.27
C HIS A 55 -11.52 -7.44 15.68
N GLU A 56 -11.76 -8.33 14.71
CA GLU A 56 -12.28 -9.67 14.95
C GLU A 56 -11.27 -10.71 14.45
N GLU A 57 -11.26 -11.88 15.09
CA GLU A 57 -10.48 -13.02 14.60
C GLU A 57 -10.86 -13.29 13.14
N ASP A 58 -9.85 -13.46 12.27
CA ASP A 58 -9.96 -13.63 10.81
C ASP A 58 -10.33 -12.39 9.96
N LYS A 59 -10.41 -11.18 10.53
CA LYS A 59 -10.79 -9.96 9.79
C LYS A 59 -9.81 -8.79 9.88
N TYR A 60 -8.53 -9.08 10.11
CA TYR A 60 -7.46 -8.08 10.26
C TYR A 60 -7.01 -7.45 8.92
N ILE A 61 -7.95 -7.12 8.04
CA ILE A 61 -7.71 -6.51 6.74
C ILE A 61 -8.25 -5.07 6.78
N PRO A 62 -7.42 -4.04 6.57
CA PRO A 62 -7.90 -2.67 6.49
C PRO A 62 -8.71 -2.47 5.21
N PHE A 63 -9.71 -1.58 5.27
CA PHE A 63 -10.59 -1.26 4.15
C PHE A 63 -10.87 0.24 4.08
N HIS A 64 -11.19 0.74 2.90
CA HIS A 64 -11.55 2.14 2.72
C HIS A 64 -12.99 2.38 3.16
N LEU A 65 -13.24 3.47 3.88
CA LEU A 65 -14.56 3.83 4.39
C LEU A 65 -15.41 4.62 3.40
N GLU A 66 -14.79 5.33 2.46
CA GLU A 66 -15.51 6.16 1.49
C GLU A 66 -15.81 5.39 0.20
N GLU A 67 -17.03 5.54 -0.32
CA GLU A 67 -17.45 4.83 -1.54
C GLU A 67 -17.14 5.61 -2.83
N GLU A 68 -16.73 6.89 -2.74
CA GLU A 68 -16.73 7.83 -3.87
C GLU A 68 -15.62 7.58 -4.92
N LEU A 69 -14.44 7.11 -4.49
CA LEU A 69 -13.33 6.75 -5.40
C LEU A 69 -13.09 5.24 -5.52
N GLY A 70 -13.91 4.42 -4.87
CA GLY A 70 -13.78 2.97 -4.83
C GLY A 70 -12.94 2.44 -3.65
N LEU A 71 -12.74 1.12 -3.65
CA LEU A 71 -12.11 0.38 -2.53
C LEU A 71 -10.59 0.61 -2.43
N ASP A 72 -9.94 0.94 -3.54
CA ASP A 72 -8.48 1.05 -3.66
C ASP A 72 -7.99 2.50 -3.82
N ASN A 73 -8.86 3.51 -3.68
CA ASN A 73 -8.48 4.91 -3.82
C ASN A 73 -9.12 5.80 -2.76
N CYS A 74 -8.40 6.86 -2.41
CA CYS A 74 -8.81 7.84 -1.40
C CYS A 74 -8.66 9.26 -1.95
N VAL A 75 -9.66 10.13 -1.69
CA VAL A 75 -9.71 11.51 -2.22
C VAL A 75 -8.59 12.40 -1.67
N HIS A 76 -8.08 12.04 -0.49
CA HIS A 76 -7.02 12.76 0.20
C HIS A 76 -5.61 12.34 -0.26
N GLY A 77 -5.47 11.10 -0.74
CA GLY A 77 -4.22 10.59 -1.31
C GLY A 77 -4.06 10.95 -2.78
N PHE A 78 -5.16 10.91 -3.55
CA PHE A 78 -5.19 11.14 -4.99
C PHE A 78 -6.13 12.31 -5.35
N GLY A 79 -5.61 13.38 -5.95
CA GLY A 79 -6.42 14.47 -6.53
C GLY A 79 -6.12 15.89 -6.03
N ALA A 80 -7.08 16.80 -6.21
CA ALA A 80 -6.95 18.24 -5.94
C ALA A 80 -6.87 18.61 -4.45
N GLY A 81 -7.21 17.68 -3.55
CA GLY A 81 -7.00 17.80 -2.10
C GLY A 81 -5.66 17.22 -1.62
N GLY A 82 -4.80 16.80 -2.56
CA GLY A 82 -3.63 15.97 -2.34
C GLY A 82 -2.77 16.37 -1.15
N GLY A 83 -2.51 15.40 -0.28
CA GLY A 83 -1.59 15.62 0.83
C GLY A 83 -1.26 14.41 1.70
N CYS A 84 -2.08 13.34 1.72
CA CYS A 84 -1.77 12.22 2.61
C CYS A 84 -0.91 11.14 1.92
N THR A 85 0.39 11.16 2.22
CA THR A 85 1.38 10.17 1.76
C THR A 85 1.89 9.32 2.93
N THR A 86 1.02 8.97 3.87
CA THR A 86 1.43 8.34 5.12
C THR A 86 0.86 6.93 5.29
N CYS A 87 0.01 6.47 4.36
CA CYS A 87 -0.66 5.17 4.46
C CYS A 87 0.30 3.97 4.49
N THR A 88 1.45 4.06 3.80
CA THR A 88 2.48 2.99 3.79
C THR A 88 3.66 3.26 4.72
N GLU A 89 3.67 4.38 5.45
CA GLU A 89 4.73 4.74 6.42
C GLU A 89 4.45 4.14 7.82
N ALA A 90 3.59 3.12 7.87
CA ALA A 90 2.94 2.60 9.07
C ALA A 90 3.47 1.24 9.52
#